data_AF-A0A9P9MIK3-F1
#
_entry.id   AF-A0A9P9MIK3-F1
#
_cell.length_a   1.000
_cell.length_b   1.000
_cell.length_c   1.000
_cell.angle_alpha   90.00
_cell.angle_beta   90.00
_cell.angle_gamma   90.00
#
_symmetry.space_group_name_H-M   'P 1'
#
loop_
_entity.id
_entity.type
_entity.pdbx_description
1 polymer ?
#
loop_
_entity_poly.entity_id
_entity_poly.type
_entity_poly.pdbx_seq_one_letter_code
_entity_poly.pdbx_strand_id
1 'polypeptide(L)'
;LSLYLNDPEPAIICRLCKFALNGTIRSIVKHLAEKHDSSTTTRKELEDLLRPYTLLELKKLPLRLDGSPPHLYLIMPYGFACKHYLHKTTSINMLSRHLLKFYMVKRRTST
;
A
#
# COMPACT_ATOMS: atom_id res chain seq x y z
N LEU A 1 4.79 -19.25 -6.92
CA LEU A 1 4.15 -17.91 -6.85
C LEU A 1 4.19 -17.38 -5.42
N SER A 2 4.90 -16.28 -5.17
CA SER A 2 5.04 -15.69 -3.83
C SER A 2 3.92 -14.69 -3.52
N LEU A 3 2.67 -15.08 -3.77
CA LEU A 3 1.48 -14.32 -3.44
C LEU A 3 0.86 -14.81 -2.13
N TYR A 4 0.11 -13.94 -1.47
CA TYR A 4 -0.67 -14.23 -0.26
C TYR A 4 -2.02 -13.53 -0.38
N LEU A 5 -3.11 -14.26 -0.17
CA LEU A 5 -4.45 -13.69 -0.06
C LEU A 5 -4.65 -13.29 1.41
N ASN A 6 -4.84 -12.00 1.67
CA ASN A 6 -5.10 -11.50 3.01
C ASN A 6 -6.57 -11.68 3.39
N ASP A 7 -6.78 -12.01 4.65
CA ASP A 7 -8.08 -12.10 5.33
C ASP A 7 -7.90 -11.45 6.72
N PRO A 8 -8.84 -10.61 7.19
CA PRO A 8 -10.17 -10.34 6.66
C PRO A 8 -10.23 -9.29 5.54
N GLU A 9 -9.18 -8.51 5.28
CA GLU A 9 -9.21 -7.51 4.20
C GLU A 9 -8.76 -8.15 2.87
N PRO A 10 -9.69 -8.47 1.93
CA PRO A 10 -9.38 -9.27 0.76
C PRO A 10 -8.47 -8.51 -0.21
N ALA A 11 -7.17 -8.72 -0.03
CA ALA A 11 -6.11 -8.11 -0.80
C ALA A 11 -5.08 -9.17 -1.19
N ILE A 12 -4.60 -9.10 -2.42
CA ILE A 12 -3.47 -9.93 -2.85
C ILE A 12 -2.17 -9.22 -2.50
N ILE A 13 -1.35 -9.84 -1.66
CA ILE A 13 -0.06 -9.30 -1.22
C ILE A 13 1.06 -10.04 -1.94
N CYS A 14 1.98 -9.28 -2.53
CA CYS A 14 3.23 -9.85 -3.03
C CYS A 14 4.21 -10.01 -1.87
N ARG A 15 4.54 -11.25 -1.50
CA ARG A 15 5.45 -11.56 -0.38
C ARG A 15 6.90 -11.15 -0.66
N LEU A 16 7.29 -11.08 -1.93
CA LEU A 16 8.62 -10.65 -2.35
C LEU A 16 8.75 -9.13 -2.26
N CYS A 17 7.78 -8.39 -2.77
CA CYS A 17 7.82 -6.93 -2.74
C CYS A 17 7.29 -6.31 -1.44
N LYS A 18 6.65 -7.11 -0.58
CA LYS A 18 6.10 -6.71 0.72
C LYS A 18 5.05 -5.59 0.63
N PHE A 19 4.24 -5.57 -0.43
CA PHE A 19 3.12 -4.64 -0.56
C PHE A 19 1.88 -5.32 -1.15
N ALA A 20 0.72 -4.74 -0.86
CA ALA A 20 -0.56 -5.16 -1.43
C ALA A 20 -0.68 -4.70 -2.88
N LEU A 21 -1.09 -5.60 -3.77
CA LEU A 21 -1.30 -5.35 -5.18
C LEU A 21 -2.68 -4.74 -5.39
N ASN A 22 -2.73 -3.62 -6.11
CA ASN A 22 -3.98 -2.93 -6.40
C ASN A 22 -4.62 -3.44 -7.69
N GLY A 23 -5.88 -3.83 -7.60
CA GLY A 23 -6.78 -3.85 -8.74
C GLY A 23 -7.15 -5.24 -9.25
N THR A 24 -7.34 -5.32 -10.57
CA THR A 24 -7.86 -6.50 -11.27
C THR A 24 -6.81 -7.60 -11.41
N ILE A 25 -7.26 -8.79 -11.78
CA ILE A 25 -6.40 -9.95 -12.09
C ILE A 25 -5.28 -9.55 -13.07
N ARG A 26 -5.59 -8.74 -14.07
CA ARG A 26 -4.63 -8.23 -15.05
C ARG A 26 -3.50 -7.42 -14.41
N SER A 27 -3.79 -6.61 -13.40
CA SER A 27 -2.77 -5.84 -12.68
C SER A 27 -1.81 -6.75 -11.92
N ILE A 28 -2.32 -7.84 -11.32
CA ILE A 28 -1.51 -8.82 -10.58
C ILE A 28 -0.61 -9.59 -11.54
N VAL A 29 -1.16 -10.09 -12.64
CA VAL A 29 -0.39 -10.81 -13.68
C VAL A 29 0.69 -9.91 -14.29
N LYS A 30 0.35 -8.64 -14.57
CA LYS A 30 1.32 -7.65 -15.06
C LYS A 30 2.44 -7.41 -14.05
N HIS A 31 2.11 -7.24 -12.78
CA HIS A 31 3.10 -7.07 -11.71
C HIS A 31 4.08 -8.26 -11.66
N LEU A 32 3.58 -9.49 -11.75
CA LEU A 32 4.44 -10.68 -11.75
C LEU A 32 5.35 -10.74 -12.99
N ALA A 33 4.84 -10.36 -14.15
CA ALA A 33 5.63 -10.29 -15.38
C ALA A 33 6.77 -9.27 -15.24
N GLU A 34 6.46 -8.06 -14.76
CA GLU A 34 7.43 -6.94 -14.72
C GLU A 34 8.41 -7.02 -13.55
N LYS A 35 7.99 -7.57 -12.40
CA LYS A 35 8.79 -7.56 -11.16
C LYS A 35 9.43 -8.90 -10.82
N HIS A 36 8.93 -10.01 -11.38
CA HIS A 36 9.35 -11.36 -11.01
C HIS A 36 9.63 -12.28 -12.21
N ASP A 37 9.64 -11.74 -13.43
CA ASP A 37 9.90 -12.48 -14.67
C ASP A 37 9.09 -13.79 -14.78
N SER A 38 7.82 -13.74 -14.37
CA SER A 38 6.99 -14.94 -14.32
C SER A 38 6.70 -15.48 -15.73
N SER A 39 6.88 -16.78 -15.93
CA SER A 39 6.60 -17.44 -17.22
C SER A 39 5.14 -17.28 -17.67
N THR A 40 4.90 -17.35 -18.97
CA THR A 40 3.54 -17.22 -19.55
C THR A 40 2.57 -18.27 -19.00
N THR A 41 3.02 -19.50 -18.80
CA THR A 41 2.21 -20.59 -18.23
C THR A 41 1.76 -20.25 -16.80
N THR A 42 2.70 -19.86 -15.94
CA THR A 42 2.41 -19.47 -14.55
C THR A 42 1.41 -18.32 -14.46
N ARG A 43 1.53 -17.35 -15.38
CA ARG A 43 0.63 -16.20 -15.46
C ARG A 43 -0.80 -16.59 -15.83
N LYS A 44 -0.94 -17.50 -16.80
CA LYS A 44 -2.25 -18.00 -17.26
C LYS A 44 -2.94 -18.84 -16.19
N GLU A 45 -2.20 -19.74 -15.55
CA GLU A 45 -2.70 -20.52 -14.41
C GLU A 45 -3.18 -19.62 -13.27
N LEU A 46 -2.44 -18.57 -12.95
CA LEU A 46 -2.88 -17.60 -11.93
C LEU A 46 -4.14 -16.84 -12.35
N GLU A 47 -4.23 -16.44 -13.61
CA GLU A 47 -5.42 -15.75 -14.14
C GLU A 47 -6.67 -16.63 -13.99
N ASP A 48 -6.58 -17.91 -14.37
CA ASP A 48 -7.67 -18.87 -14.23
C ASP A 48 -8.02 -19.14 -12.75
N LEU A 49 -7.01 -19.23 -11.88
CA LEU A 49 -7.22 -19.39 -10.43
C LEU A 49 -7.90 -18.17 -9.78
N LEU A 50 -7.59 -16.96 -10.22
CA LEU A 50 -8.16 -15.73 -9.65
C LEU A 50 -9.52 -15.36 -10.27
N ARG A 51 -9.86 -15.90 -11.45
CA ARG A 51 -11.11 -15.63 -12.18
C ARG A 51 -12.39 -15.74 -11.36
N PRO A 52 -12.59 -16.73 -10.46
CA PRO A 52 -13.80 -16.81 -9.65
C PRO A 52 -13.85 -15.79 -8.50
N TYR A 53 -12.75 -15.11 -8.18
CA TYR A 53 -12.68 -14.18 -7.05
C TYR A 53 -12.96 -12.74 -7.48
N THR A 54 -13.84 -12.06 -6.74
CA THR A 54 -14.04 -10.62 -6.89
C THR A 54 -12.98 -9.88 -6.07
N LEU A 55 -11.94 -9.39 -6.74
CA LEU A 55 -10.89 -8.61 -6.09
C LEU A 55 -11.34 -7.16 -5.93
N LEU A 56 -11.41 -6.68 -4.68
CA LEU A 56 -11.71 -5.29 -4.39
C LEU A 56 -10.47 -4.41 -4.63
N GLU A 57 -10.71 -3.17 -5.07
CA GLU A 57 -9.64 -2.17 -5.16
C GLU A 57 -9.13 -1.82 -3.76
N LEU A 58 -7.81 -1.69 -3.60
CA LEU A 58 -7.20 -1.40 -2.29
C LEU A 58 -7.70 -0.10 -1.68
N LYS A 59 -8.05 0.89 -2.52
CA LYS A 59 -8.60 2.18 -2.06
C LYS A 59 -9.96 2.05 -1.38
N LYS A 60 -10.69 0.96 -1.64
CA LYS A 60 -12.00 0.67 -1.06
C LYS A 60 -11.91 -0.22 0.18
N LEU A 61 -10.73 -0.77 0.48
CA LEU A 61 -10.52 -1.57 1.68
C LEU A 61 -10.53 -0.66 2.91
N PRO A 62 -11.11 -1.13 4.03
CA PRO A 62 -11.01 -0.41 5.29
C PRO A 62 -9.55 -0.27 5.70
N LEU A 63 -9.20 0.86 6.30
CA LEU A 63 -7.89 1.06 6.87
C LEU A 63 -7.74 0.15 8.10
N ARG A 64 -6.55 -0.48 8.24
CA ARG A 64 -6.19 -1.16 9.48
C ARG A 64 -6.23 -0.15 10.64
N LEU A 65 -6.75 -0.59 11.78
CA LEU A 65 -6.78 0.21 12.99
C LEU A 65 -5.37 0.54 13.47
N ASP A 66 -5.17 1.79 13.90
CA ASP A 66 -3.92 2.21 14.55
C ASP A 66 -3.63 1.32 15.76
N GLY A 67 -2.37 0.91 15.92
CA GLY A 67 -1.93 0.02 17.01
C GLY A 67 -2.15 -1.47 16.75
N SER A 68 -2.73 -1.85 15.60
CA SER A 68 -2.77 -3.26 15.17
C SER A 68 -1.34 -3.83 15.04
N PRO A 69 -1.14 -5.13 15.31
CA PRO A 69 0.13 -5.78 15.05
C PRO A 69 0.59 -5.60 13.59
N PRO A 70 1.91 -5.44 13.35
CA PRO A 70 2.46 -5.38 12.00
C PRO A 70 2.05 -6.59 11.16
N HIS A 71 1.65 -6.37 9.91
CA HIS A 71 1.31 -7.48 9.01
C HIS A 71 2.58 -8.17 8.50
N LEU A 72 2.67 -9.51 8.61
CA LEU A 72 3.89 -10.28 8.33
C LEU A 72 4.46 -10.09 6.91
N TYR A 73 3.59 -9.85 5.94
CA TYR A 73 3.96 -9.70 4.53
C TYR A 73 3.89 -8.27 4.00
N LEU A 74 3.59 -7.28 4.85
CA LEU A 74 3.61 -5.87 4.43
C LEU A 74 4.81 -5.16 5.06
N ILE A 75 5.41 -4.26 4.29
CA ILE A 75 6.38 -3.33 4.83
C ILE A 75 5.64 -2.31 5.71
N MET A 76 6.22 -1.98 6.87
CA MET A 76 5.75 -0.88 7.69
C MET A 76 6.56 0.38 7.36
N PRO A 77 6.01 1.34 6.59
CA PRO A 77 6.71 2.58 6.33
C PRO A 77 6.78 3.43 7.60
N TYR A 78 7.91 4.11 7.81
CA TYR A 78 7.97 5.19 8.78
C TYR A 78 7.03 6.32 8.37
N GLY A 79 6.36 6.92 9.35
CA GLY A 79 5.41 7.99 9.14
C GLY A 79 5.65 9.16 10.06
N PHE A 80 5.01 10.27 9.73
CA PHE A 80 5.00 11.49 10.51
C PHE A 80 3.59 11.72 11.03
N ALA A 81 3.50 12.12 12.29
CA ALA A 81 2.27 12.59 12.91
C ALA A 81 2.49 14.03 13.36
N CYS A 82 1.54 14.91 13.03
CA CYS A 82 1.53 16.24 13.60
C CYS A 82 1.17 16.14 15.10
N LYS A 83 1.90 16.86 15.96
CA LYS A 83 1.64 16.84 17.40
C LYS A 83 0.36 17.59 17.77
N HIS A 84 -0.01 18.65 17.03
CA HIS A 84 -1.14 19.51 17.42
C HIS A 84 -2.41 19.20 16.65
N TYR A 85 -2.31 18.51 15.51
CA TYR A 85 -3.44 18.08 14.70
C TYR A 85 -3.39 16.58 14.52
N LEU A 86 -4.56 15.92 14.45
CA LEU A 86 -4.67 14.48 14.16
C LEU A 86 -4.34 14.15 12.68
N HIS A 87 -3.33 14.82 12.11
CA HIS A 87 -2.86 14.59 10.75
C HIS A 87 -1.65 13.65 10.78
N LYS A 88 -1.76 12.55 10.03
CA LYS A 88 -0.72 11.54 9.87
C LYS A 88 -0.42 11.36 8.39
N THR A 89 0.85 11.20 8.04
CA THR A 89 1.27 10.99 6.66
C THR A 89 2.63 10.31 6.59
N THR A 90 2.87 9.52 5.56
CA THR A 90 4.20 8.94 5.26
C THR A 90 5.05 9.85 4.38
N SER A 91 4.51 10.98 3.91
CA SER A 91 5.21 11.89 3.00
C SER A 91 5.58 13.21 3.67
N ILE A 92 6.88 13.51 3.71
CA ILE A 92 7.40 14.75 4.26
C ILE A 92 6.85 15.99 3.55
N ASN A 93 6.64 15.92 2.23
CA ASN A 93 6.07 17.03 1.46
C ASN A 93 4.61 17.31 1.87
N MET A 94 3.86 16.25 2.14
CA MET A 94 2.48 16.32 2.65
C MET A 94 2.47 16.97 4.05
N LEU A 95 3.39 16.54 4.92
CA LEU A 95 3.56 17.11 6.25
C LEU A 95 3.94 18.60 6.18
N SER A 96 4.93 18.97 5.38
CA SER A 96 5.38 20.36 5.22
C SER A 96 4.23 21.25 4.75
N ARG A 97 3.43 20.81 3.77
CA ARG A 97 2.24 21.56 3.34
C ARG A 97 1.19 21.67 4.44
N HIS A 98 0.95 20.60 5.19
CA HIS A 98 0.07 20.62 6.35
C HIS A 98 0.57 21.65 7.39
N LEU A 99 1.84 21.61 7.76
CA LEU A 99 2.42 22.54 8.72
C LEU A 99 2.33 23.99 8.21
N LEU A 100 2.64 24.27 6.95
CA LEU A 100 2.52 25.62 6.38
C LEU A 100 1.07 26.13 6.43
N LYS A 101 0.10 25.28 6.11
CA LYS A 101 -1.33 25.62 6.12
C LYS A 101 -1.83 25.97 7.53
N PHE A 102 -1.43 25.19 8.53
CA PHE A 102 -1.98 25.30 9.88
C PHE A 102 -1.15 26.16 10.85
N TYR A 103 0.14 26.31 10.59
CA TYR A 103 1.03 27.04 11.50
C TYR A 103 1.44 28.42 11.01
N MET A 104 1.17 28.80 9.76
CA MET A 104 1.71 30.02 9.14
C MET A 104 3.11 30.30 9.69
N VAL A 105 4.05 29.35 9.50
CA VAL A 105 5.43 29.56 9.91
C VAL A 105 5.92 30.77 9.10
N LYS A 106 5.84 31.97 9.70
CA LYS A 106 6.66 33.11 9.28
C LYS A 106 8.06 32.52 9.27
N ARG A 107 8.64 32.38 8.07
CA ARG A 107 10.04 32.01 7.92
C ARG A 107 10.80 32.86 8.94
N ARG A 108 11.44 32.23 9.92
CA ARG A 108 12.50 32.91 10.66
C ARG A 108 13.56 33.17 9.61
N THR A 109 13.59 34.39 9.10
CA THR A 109 14.79 34.96 8.49
C THR A 109 15.82 34.96 9.60
N SER A 110 16.78 34.03 9.54
CA SER A 110 17.98 34.10 10.36
C SER A 110 18.64 35.43 10.07
N THR A 111 18.84 36.20 11.15
CA THR A 111 19.66 37.41 11.19
C THR A 111 21.12 37.04 10.98
#